data_AF-A0A7C7EN27-F1
#
_entry.id   AF-A0A7C7EN27-F1
#
_cell.length_a   1.000
_cell.length_b   1.000
_cell.length_c   1.000
_cell.angle_alpha   90.00
_cell.angle_beta   90.00
_cell.angle_gamma   90.00
#
_symmetry.space_group_name_H-M   'P 1'
#
loop_
_entity.id
_entity.type
_entity.pdbx_description
1 polymer ?
#
loop_
_entity_poly.entity_id
_entity_poly.type
_entity_poly.pdbx_seq_one_letter_code
_entity_poly.pdbx_strand_id
1 'polypeptide(L)'
;RHIAIITDRDGVIAVSGSSKKDYAEKRLSPELEKIIESREMYVTGANSKPIRITANEFNPDQYTSQVIAPIMVHGDPIGAVILLSKDKGAKMSEVEEKLIKTASIFLSRQMEN
;
A
#
# COMPACT_ATOMS: atom_id res chain seq x y z
N ARG A 1 2.55 -14.53 -5.83
CA ARG A 1 1.75 -14.40 -4.59
C ARG A 1 1.66 -12.93 -4.23
N HIS A 2 0.45 -12.48 -3.90
CA HIS A 2 0.20 -11.11 -3.48
C HIS A 2 -0.07 -11.03 -1.98
N ILE A 3 0.37 -9.95 -1.37
CA ILE A 3 0.06 -9.56 0.00
C ILE A 3 -0.74 -8.27 -0.12
N ALA A 4 -1.93 -8.26 0.49
CA ALA A 4 -2.80 -7.09 0.53
C ALA A 4 -2.73 -6.46 1.92
N ILE A 5 -2.58 -5.15 1.98
CA ILE A 5 -2.46 -4.38 3.23
C ILE A 5 -3.39 -3.18 3.15
N ILE A 6 -4.06 -2.87 4.27
CA ILE A 6 -4.81 -1.62 4.45
C ILE A 6 -4.21 -0.90 5.65
N THR A 7 -4.11 0.42 5.52
CA THR A 7 -3.53 1.33 6.50
C THR A 7 -4.50 2.46 6.81
N ASP A 8 -4.42 3.00 8.03
CA ASP A 8 -4.84 4.37 8.30
C ASP A 8 -3.64 5.32 8.11
N ARG A 9 -3.64 6.50 8.75
CA ARG A 9 -2.51 7.45 8.68
C ARG A 9 -1.28 7.03 9.49
N ASP A 10 -1.46 6.21 10.51
CA ASP A 10 -0.44 5.95 11.53
C ASP A 10 0.13 4.53 11.42
N GLY A 11 -0.68 3.56 10.99
CA GLY A 11 -0.28 2.17 11.00
C GLY A 11 -1.10 1.23 10.11
N VAL A 12 -0.66 -0.02 10.11
CA VAL A 12 -1.32 -1.11 9.39
C VAL A 12 -2.51 -1.63 10.19
N ILE A 13 -3.71 -1.52 9.61
CA ILE A 13 -4.96 -1.98 10.24
C ILE A 13 -5.37 -3.38 9.77
N ALA A 14 -4.97 -3.78 8.56
CA ALA A 14 -5.29 -5.11 8.03
C ALA A 14 -4.20 -5.64 7.10
N VAL A 15 -4.04 -6.96 7.09
CA VAL A 15 -3.14 -7.67 6.17
C VAL A 15 -3.71 -9.03 5.78
N SER A 16 -3.53 -9.40 4.52
CA SER A 16 -3.85 -10.71 3.96
C SER A 16 -2.70 -11.19 3.06
N GLY A 17 -2.52 -12.50 2.95
CA GLY A 17 -1.46 -13.10 2.13
C GLY A 17 -0.07 -13.13 2.80
N SER A 18 0.10 -12.55 3.99
CA SER A 18 1.29 -12.69 4.85
C SER A 18 0.91 -12.96 6.31
N SER A 19 1.90 -13.24 7.17
CA SER A 19 1.72 -13.32 8.63
C SER A 19 1.31 -11.95 9.19
N LYS A 20 0.28 -11.92 10.05
CA LYS A 20 -0.14 -10.70 10.75
C LYS A 20 1.00 -10.06 11.55
N LYS A 21 1.87 -10.87 12.16
CA LYS A 21 3.01 -10.40 12.96
C LYS A 21 4.01 -9.56 12.17
N ASP A 22 4.02 -9.71 10.85
CA ASP A 22 4.96 -9.00 9.99
C ASP A 22 4.51 -7.54 9.75
N TYR A 23 3.22 -7.25 9.86
CA TYR A 23 2.65 -5.97 9.42
C TYR A 23 1.65 -5.34 10.40
N ALA A 24 0.72 -6.12 10.97
CA ALA A 24 -0.39 -5.59 11.76
C ALA A 24 0.09 -4.77 12.96
N GLU A 25 -0.59 -3.65 13.21
CA GLU A 25 -0.33 -2.73 14.33
C GLU A 25 1.08 -2.11 14.32
N LYS A 26 1.80 -2.22 13.20
CA LYS A 26 3.08 -1.53 13.02
C LYS A 26 2.86 -0.14 12.41
N ARG A 27 3.69 0.80 12.85
CA ARG A 27 3.74 2.15 12.29
C ARG A 27 4.20 2.14 10.84
N LEU A 28 3.67 3.09 10.07
CA LEU A 28 4.05 3.27 8.67
C LEU A 28 5.51 3.69 8.54
N SER A 29 6.09 3.42 7.37
CA SER A 29 7.39 3.97 7.01
C SER A 29 7.25 5.44 6.58
N PRO A 30 8.30 6.27 6.74
CA PRO A 30 8.29 7.63 6.22
C PRO A 30 8.08 7.70 4.70
N GLU A 31 8.49 6.67 3.96
CA GLU A 31 8.27 6.56 2.53
C GLU A 31 6.79 6.36 2.19
N LEU A 32 6.09 5.52 2.94
CA LEU A 32 4.67 5.27 2.76
C LEU A 32 3.83 6.48 3.17
N GLU A 33 4.16 7.14 4.28
CA GLU A 33 3.50 8.38 4.71
C GLU A 33 3.57 9.45 3.61
N LYS A 34 4.72 9.61 2.96
CA LYS A 34 4.88 10.56 1.83
C LYS A 34 4.00 10.20 0.63
N ILE A 35 3.82 8.92 0.32
CA ILE A 35 2.94 8.48 -0.76
C ILE A 35 1.47 8.73 -0.40
N ILE A 36 1.09 8.50 0.86
CA ILE A 36 -0.26 8.81 1.34
C ILE A 36 -0.53 10.32 1.20
N GLU A 37 0.43 11.15 1.61
CA GLU A 37 0.31 12.60 1.53
C GLU A 37 0.36 13.16 0.09
N SER A 38 1.05 12.47 -0.84
CA SER A 38 1.09 12.90 -2.24
C SER A 38 -0.25 12.76 -2.95
N ARG A 39 -1.17 11.94 -2.42
CA ARG A 39 -2.51 11.67 -2.97
C ARG A 39 -2.48 11.01 -4.35
N GLU A 40 -1.31 10.56 -4.79
CA GLU A 40 -1.09 9.92 -6.07
C GLU A 40 -0.85 8.42 -5.87
N MET A 41 -1.33 7.64 -6.84
CA MET A 41 -1.05 6.21 -6.84
C MET A 41 0.44 5.97 -7.10
N TYR A 42 1.03 5.10 -6.29
CA TYR A 42 2.40 4.67 -6.47
C TYR A 42 2.45 3.25 -7.04
N VAL A 43 3.22 3.07 -8.10
CA VAL A 43 3.41 1.78 -8.76
C VAL A 43 4.89 1.54 -8.99
N THR A 44 5.38 0.38 -8.60
CA THR A 44 6.76 -0.03 -8.89
C THR A 44 6.94 -0.34 -10.38
N GLY A 45 8.00 0.16 -10.99
CA GLY A 45 8.28 0.01 -12.41
C GLY A 45 9.72 0.37 -12.75
N ALA A 46 10.00 0.65 -14.03
CA ALA A 46 11.36 0.94 -14.50
C ALA A 46 12.06 2.08 -13.74
N ASN A 47 11.28 3.08 -13.29
CA ASN A 47 11.80 4.28 -12.61
C ASN A 47 11.45 4.34 -11.11
N SER A 48 10.69 3.36 -10.60
CA SER A 48 10.11 3.39 -9.25
C SER A 48 10.41 2.08 -8.53
N LYS A 49 11.27 2.15 -7.51
CA LYS A 49 11.68 0.99 -6.71
C LYS A 49 10.70 0.72 -5.56
N PRO A 50 10.46 -0.53 -5.18
CA PRO A 50 9.66 -0.84 -4.00
C PRO A 50 10.11 -0.08 -2.75
N ILE A 51 9.15 0.33 -1.93
CA ILE A 51 9.42 1.06 -0.69
C ILE A 51 9.11 0.18 0.54
N ARG A 52 9.52 0.63 1.71
CA ARG A 52 9.12 0.02 2.97
C ARG A 52 7.67 0.33 3.29
N ILE A 53 6.97 -0.63 3.91
CA ILE A 53 5.60 -0.44 4.39
C ILE A 53 5.59 -0.01 5.86
N THR A 54 6.48 -0.58 6.69
CA THR A 54 6.52 -0.29 8.14
C THR A 54 7.86 0.29 8.56
N ALA A 55 7.86 1.15 9.59
CA ALA A 55 9.07 1.82 10.08
C ALA A 55 10.19 0.86 10.51
N ASN A 56 9.83 -0.34 10.97
CA ASN A 56 10.77 -1.35 11.48
C ASN A 56 11.35 -2.23 10.37
N GLU A 57 11.01 -2.00 9.11
CA GLU A 57 11.63 -2.71 7.99
C GLU A 57 13.04 -2.18 7.73
N PHE A 58 14.01 -3.09 7.69
CA PHE A 58 15.41 -2.75 7.45
C PHE A 58 15.79 -2.76 5.96
N ASN A 59 15.04 -3.51 5.13
CA ASN A 59 15.38 -3.65 3.71
C ASN A 59 14.12 -3.60 2.81
N PRO A 60 13.93 -2.56 1.97
CA PRO A 60 12.86 -2.51 0.98
C PRO A 60 13.04 -3.52 -0.16
N ASP A 61 14.26 -3.99 -0.43
CA ASP A 61 14.57 -4.95 -1.52
C ASP A 61 14.00 -6.35 -1.27
N GLN A 62 13.34 -6.57 -0.12
CA GLN A 62 12.52 -7.76 0.09
C GLN A 62 11.30 -7.81 -0.84
N TYR A 63 10.90 -6.66 -1.39
CA TYR A 63 9.77 -6.53 -2.28
C TYR A 63 10.25 -6.49 -3.72
N THR A 64 9.49 -7.14 -4.60
CA THR A 64 9.76 -7.15 -6.03
C THR A 64 8.84 -6.22 -6.79
N SER A 65 7.62 -6.02 -6.30
CA SER A 65 6.66 -5.08 -6.88
C SER A 65 5.57 -4.66 -5.89
N GLN A 66 5.01 -3.46 -6.08
CA GLN A 66 3.99 -2.82 -5.24
C GLN A 66 3.08 -1.89 -6.03
N VAL A 67 1.80 -1.84 -5.64
CA VAL A 67 0.83 -0.78 -5.97
C VAL A 67 0.28 -0.24 -4.66
N ILE A 68 0.25 1.07 -4.53
CA ILE A 68 -0.26 1.77 -3.36
C ILE A 68 -1.24 2.85 -3.85
N ALA A 69 -2.50 2.77 -3.42
CA ALA A 69 -3.49 3.80 -3.68
C ALA A 69 -3.93 4.44 -2.36
N PRO A 70 -3.70 5.75 -2.18
CA PRO A 70 -4.27 6.49 -1.06
C PRO A 70 -5.80 6.40 -1.03
N ILE A 71 -6.36 6.32 0.17
CA ILE A 71 -7.80 6.38 0.43
C ILE A 71 -8.13 7.84 0.73
N MET A 72 -8.91 8.47 -0.13
CA MET A 72 -9.23 9.90 -0.05
C MET A 72 -10.66 10.10 0.46
N VAL A 73 -10.86 10.92 1.50
CA VAL A 73 -12.20 11.28 2.00
C VAL A 73 -12.27 12.80 2.07
N HIS A 74 -13.24 13.41 1.38
CA HIS A 74 -13.37 14.88 1.27
C HIS A 74 -12.09 15.62 0.86
N GLY A 75 -11.23 14.98 0.08
CA GLY A 75 -9.95 15.54 -0.36
C GLY A 75 -8.77 15.29 0.58
N ASP A 76 -9.00 14.69 1.75
CA ASP A 76 -7.97 14.35 2.72
C ASP A 76 -7.57 12.87 2.62
N PRO A 77 -6.27 12.54 2.56
CA PRO A 77 -5.84 11.15 2.58
C PRO A 77 -5.97 10.61 4.00
N ILE A 78 -6.70 9.51 4.21
CA ILE A 78 -6.93 8.91 5.53
C ILE A 78 -6.15 7.60 5.75
N GLY A 79 -5.44 7.15 4.72
CA GLY A 79 -4.69 5.90 4.72
C GLY A 79 -4.45 5.42 3.28
N ALA A 80 -4.15 4.14 3.11
CA ALA A 80 -3.93 3.55 1.79
C ALA A 80 -4.32 2.07 1.70
N VAL A 81 -4.66 1.64 0.48
CA VAL A 81 -4.74 0.23 0.07
C VAL A 81 -3.47 -0.13 -0.69
N ILE A 82 -2.87 -1.25 -0.32
CA ILE A 82 -1.55 -1.66 -0.83
C ILE A 82 -1.65 -3.11 -1.31
N LEU A 83 -1.11 -3.37 -2.50
CA LEU A 83 -0.82 -4.71 -2.99
C LEU A 83 0.67 -4.83 -3.24
N LEU A 84 1.30 -5.88 -2.75
CA LEU A 84 2.71 -6.10 -2.95
C LEU A 84 3.05 -7.56 -3.20
N SER A 85 4.23 -7.80 -3.76
CA SER A 85 4.80 -9.12 -3.93
C SER A 85 6.26 -9.16 -3.51
N LYS A 86 6.69 -10.35 -3.07
CA LYS A 86 8.10 -10.72 -2.81
C LYS A 86 8.62 -11.71 -3.86
N ASP A 87 7.77 -12.15 -4.78
CA ASP A 87 8.12 -13.19 -5.75
C ASP A 87 8.92 -12.59 -6.91
N LYS A 88 10.02 -13.24 -7.28
CA LYS A 88 10.82 -12.82 -8.43
C LYS A 88 9.98 -12.85 -9.71
N GLY A 89 9.98 -11.75 -10.45
CA GLY A 89 9.24 -11.61 -11.70
C GLY A 89 7.77 -11.22 -11.54
N ALA A 90 7.25 -11.08 -10.31
CA ALA A 90 5.93 -10.50 -10.10
C ALA A 90 5.93 -9.03 -10.54
N LYS A 91 4.94 -8.66 -11.36
CA LYS A 91 4.74 -7.30 -11.84
C LYS A 91 3.38 -6.80 -11.40
N MET A 92 3.32 -5.51 -11.14
CA MET A 92 2.07 -4.80 -10.95
C MET A 92 1.67 -4.24 -12.29
N SER A 93 0.69 -4.87 -12.92
CA SER A 93 0.18 -4.49 -14.22
C SER A 93 -1.08 -3.62 -14.06
N GLU A 94 -1.68 -3.26 -15.18
CA GLU A 94 -2.94 -2.52 -15.23
C GLU A 94 -4.05 -3.20 -14.40
N VAL A 95 -4.03 -4.53 -14.27
CA VAL A 95 -5.01 -5.28 -13.48
C VAL A 95 -4.87 -4.95 -11.99
N GLU A 96 -3.66 -5.06 -11.44
CA GLU A 96 -3.39 -4.74 -10.03
C GLU A 96 -3.60 -3.26 -9.73
N GLU A 97 -3.20 -2.38 -10.64
CA GLU A 97 -3.44 -0.93 -10.53
C GLU A 97 -4.93 -0.60 -10.44
N LYS A 98 -5.74 -1.12 -11.36
CA LYS A 98 -7.18 -0.90 -11.36
C LYS A 98 -7.85 -1.52 -10.15
N LEU A 99 -7.45 -2.73 -9.76
CA LEU A 99 -7.98 -3.40 -8.57
C LEU A 99 -7.78 -2.55 -7.31
N ILE A 100 -6.56 -2.03 -7.11
CA ILE A 100 -6.23 -1.26 -5.91
C ILE A 100 -6.83 0.14 -5.95
N LYS A 101 -6.93 0.76 -7.14
CA LYS A 101 -7.70 2.00 -7.33
C LYS A 101 -9.17 1.82 -6.96
N THR A 102 -9.80 0.75 -7.44
CA THR A 102 -11.21 0.46 -7.15
C THR A 102 -11.41 0.20 -5.67
N ALA A 103 -10.50 -0.54 -5.03
CA ALA A 103 -10.55 -0.78 -3.59
C ALA A 103 -10.44 0.52 -2.77
N SER A 104 -9.52 1.42 -3.12
CA SER A 104 -9.37 2.69 -2.39
C SER A 104 -10.59 3.58 -2.54
N ILE A 105 -11.18 3.66 -3.73
CA ILE A 105 -12.43 4.40 -4.00
C ILE A 105 -13.60 3.79 -3.24
N PHE A 106 -13.69 2.45 -3.20
CA PHE A 106 -14.75 1.77 -2.47
C PHE A 106 -14.69 2.09 -0.97
N LEU A 107 -13.51 1.98 -0.36
CA LEU A 107 -13.32 2.28 1.06
C LEU A 107 -13.55 3.76 1.37
N SER A 108 -13.07 4.67 0.52
CA SER A 108 -13.33 6.10 0.59
C SER A 108 -14.83 6.39 0.76
N ARG A 109 -15.67 5.83 -0.12
CA ARG A 109 -17.13 5.99 -0.06
C ARG A 109 -17.78 5.39 1.18
N GLN A 110 -17.20 4.34 1.76
CA GLN A 110 -17.73 3.78 3.02
C GLN A 110 -17.49 4.72 4.21
N MET A 111 -16.50 5.61 4.12
CA MET A 111 -16.12 6.54 5.19
C MET A 111 -16.78 7.93 5.04
N GLU A 112 -17.48 8.18 3.93
CA GLU A 112 -18.25 9.43 3.69
C GLU A 112 -19.64 9.41 4.36
N ASN A 113 -20.05 8.29 4.95
CA ASN A 113 -21.37 8.09 5.57
C ASN A 113 -21.33 8.24 7.09
#